data_AF-A0A2G9N262-F1
#
_entry.id   AF-A0A2G9N262-F1
#
_cell.length_a   1.000
_cell.length_b   1.000
_cell.length_c   1.000
_cell.angle_alpha   90.00
_cell.angle_beta   90.00
_cell.angle_gamma   90.00
#
_symmetry.space_group_name_H-M   'P 1'
#
loop_
_entity.id
_entity.type
_entity.pdbx_description
1 polymer ?
#
loop_
_entity_poly.entity_id
_entity_poly.type
_entity_poly.pdbx_seq_one_letter_code
_entity_poly.pdbx_strand_id
1 'polypeptide(L)'
;MKSIYLAFILFFLLGCTSNTNNGQENFEDLEIKNCFQMNPETSKNICLQELAEERNSLEPCGDISSLGFKEDCYTKIATSLEKIEVCEKIETTESKQFCFGKIAEKTNDESICLKITHLGIKDTCYNEIAKSLAKIELCDKISNEKTQLTCKYKVNNIIGNFEFCETLDDSDSSIMSMKDSCYLDVVKITNDPSYCEKVKPTLKKGCETTSS
;
A
#
# COMPACT_ATOMS: atom_id res chain seq x y z
N MET A 1 57.16 -22.61 -28.78
CA MET A 1 55.74 -22.24 -29.08
C MET A 1 54.82 -22.66 -27.92
N LYS A 2 55.09 -22.05 -26.77
CA LYS A 2 54.25 -21.82 -25.59
C LYS A 2 54.63 -20.38 -25.18
N SER A 3 53.75 -19.63 -24.53
CA SER A 3 53.97 -18.24 -24.05
C SER A 3 53.43 -17.08 -24.90
N ILE A 4 52.17 -17.16 -25.36
CA ILE A 4 51.43 -15.94 -25.78
C ILE A 4 50.06 -15.80 -25.09
N TYR A 5 49.48 -16.85 -24.51
CA TYR A 5 48.13 -16.81 -23.91
C TYR A 5 48.05 -16.50 -22.41
N LEU A 6 49.16 -16.10 -21.76
CA LEU A 6 49.21 -15.85 -20.30
C LEU A 6 49.46 -14.37 -19.92
N ALA A 7 49.35 -13.45 -20.89
CA ALA A 7 49.57 -12.01 -20.67
C ALA A 7 48.27 -11.17 -20.61
N PHE A 8 47.10 -11.75 -20.87
CA PHE A 8 45.82 -11.01 -20.86
C PHE A 8 45.02 -11.10 -19.54
N ILE A 9 45.54 -11.80 -18.52
CA ILE A 9 44.87 -11.97 -17.20
C ILE A 9 45.50 -11.08 -16.10
N LEU A 10 46.32 -10.08 -16.46
CA LEU A 10 47.00 -9.20 -15.50
C LEU A 10 46.81 -7.69 -15.77
N PHE A 11 45.68 -7.30 -16.36
CA PHE A 11 45.35 -5.88 -16.64
C PHE A 11 44.00 -5.41 -16.05
N PHE A 12 43.45 -6.10 -15.05
CA PHE A 12 42.18 -5.73 -14.40
C PHE A 12 42.27 -5.40 -12.90
N LEU A 13 43.49 -5.24 -12.33
CA LEU A 13 43.66 -4.95 -10.89
C LEU A 13 44.46 -3.68 -10.55
N LEU A 14 44.66 -2.76 -11.50
CA LEU A 14 45.20 -1.44 -11.17
C LEU A 14 44.55 -0.37 -12.04
N GLY A 15 43.79 0.52 -11.41
CA GLY A 15 43.64 1.88 -11.90
C GLY A 15 42.23 2.34 -12.26
N CYS A 16 41.38 2.54 -11.25
CA CYS A 16 40.51 3.72 -11.21
C CYS A 16 40.62 4.36 -9.82
N THR A 17 41.77 4.96 -9.54
CA THR A 17 41.83 6.09 -8.60
C THR A 17 41.49 7.34 -9.40
N SER A 18 40.22 7.75 -9.42
CA SER A 18 39.83 9.07 -9.89
C SER A 18 40.22 10.10 -8.83
N ASN A 19 41.43 10.65 -8.99
CA ASN A 19 41.78 11.95 -8.45
C ASN A 19 41.33 13.00 -9.47
N THR A 20 40.25 13.72 -9.16
CA THR A 20 39.78 14.88 -9.92
C THR A 20 39.58 16.05 -8.96
N ASN A 21 40.68 16.75 -8.67
CA ASN A 21 40.61 18.16 -8.28
C ASN A 21 40.44 19.01 -9.54
N ASN A 22 39.20 19.07 -10.01
CA ASN A 22 38.61 20.14 -10.80
C ASN A 22 37.11 19.83 -10.92
N GLY A 23 36.26 20.81 -10.62
CA GLY A 23 34.82 20.65 -10.37
C GLY A 23 34.05 19.86 -11.43
N GLN A 24 34.00 18.54 -11.27
CA GLN A 24 32.98 17.69 -11.86
C GLN A 24 31.84 17.62 -10.86
N GLU A 25 30.82 18.44 -11.09
CA GLU A 25 29.53 18.25 -10.44
C GLU A 25 29.07 16.81 -10.75
N ASN A 26 28.62 16.08 -9.72
CA ASN A 26 28.06 14.75 -9.91
C ASN A 26 26.86 14.87 -10.86
N PHE A 27 26.69 13.94 -11.80
CA PHE A 27 25.54 13.93 -12.70
C PHE A 27 24.22 13.92 -11.92
N GLU A 28 24.21 13.27 -10.75
CA GLU A 28 23.08 13.27 -9.83
C GLU A 28 22.72 14.68 -9.33
N ASP A 29 23.72 15.53 -9.07
CA ASP A 29 23.55 16.92 -8.62
C ASP A 29 23.02 17.82 -9.75
N LEU A 30 23.31 17.48 -11.01
CA LEU A 30 22.92 18.29 -12.16
C LEU A 30 21.40 18.24 -12.40
N GLU A 31 20.77 17.07 -12.29
CA GLU A 31 19.32 16.95 -12.48
C GLU A 31 18.54 17.63 -11.35
N ILE A 32 19.02 17.53 -10.11
CA ILE A 32 18.47 18.25 -8.97
C ILE A 32 18.55 19.76 -9.21
N LYS A 33 19.69 20.27 -9.69
CA LYS A 33 19.85 21.68 -10.07
C LYS A 33 18.87 22.13 -11.16
N ASN A 34 18.54 21.26 -12.12
CA ASN A 34 17.54 21.59 -13.12
C ASN A 34 16.16 21.78 -12.50
N CYS A 35 15.77 20.95 -11.50
CA CYS A 35 14.52 21.15 -10.77
C CYS A 35 14.47 22.53 -10.09
N PHE A 36 15.59 22.99 -9.51
CA PHE A 36 15.66 24.29 -8.83
C PHE A 36 15.43 25.51 -9.74
N GLN A 37 15.57 25.35 -11.06
CA GLN A 37 15.32 26.42 -12.04
C GLN A 37 13.84 26.52 -12.44
N MET A 38 13.01 25.54 -12.05
CA MET A 38 11.63 25.46 -12.49
C MET A 38 10.74 26.44 -11.74
N ASN A 39 9.78 27.01 -12.46
CA ASN A 39 8.71 27.85 -11.91
C ASN A 39 7.37 27.42 -12.50
N PRO A 40 6.26 27.47 -11.74
CA PRO A 40 6.16 27.86 -10.32
C PRO A 40 6.79 26.82 -9.37
N GLU A 41 6.90 27.14 -8.07
CA GLU A 41 7.47 26.27 -7.03
C GLU A 41 6.86 24.85 -7.02
N THR A 42 5.58 24.73 -7.40
CA THR A 42 4.92 23.43 -7.56
C THR A 42 5.63 22.54 -8.59
N SER A 43 6.07 23.09 -9.73
CA SER A 43 6.79 22.33 -10.76
C SER A 43 8.16 21.84 -10.25
N LYS A 44 8.86 22.67 -9.47
CA LYS A 44 10.10 22.27 -8.81
C LYS A 44 9.86 21.12 -7.82
N ASN A 45 8.83 21.22 -6.98
CA ASN A 45 8.52 20.17 -6.01
C ASN A 45 8.13 18.83 -6.67
N ILE A 46 7.37 18.88 -7.78
CA ILE A 46 7.05 17.69 -8.59
C ILE A 46 8.33 17.08 -9.16
N CYS A 47 9.21 17.88 -9.78
CA CYS A 47 10.48 17.41 -10.35
C CYS A 47 11.36 16.71 -9.30
N LEU A 48 11.50 17.32 -8.11
CA LEU A 48 12.26 16.70 -7.02
C LEU A 48 11.63 15.40 -6.53
N GLN A 49 10.31 15.32 -6.44
CA GLN A 49 9.61 14.09 -6.08
C GLN A 49 9.81 12.99 -7.13
N GLU A 50 9.68 13.30 -8.42
CA GLU A 50 9.89 12.34 -9.51
C GLU A 50 11.33 11.80 -9.51
N LEU A 51 12.33 12.66 -9.32
CA LEU A 51 13.73 12.24 -9.17
C LEU A 51 13.94 11.34 -7.95
N ALA A 52 13.30 11.64 -6.82
CA ALA A 52 13.37 10.77 -5.64
C ALA A 52 12.82 9.37 -5.96
N GLU A 53 11.67 9.30 -6.63
CA GLU A 53 10.99 8.05 -6.97
C GLU A 53 11.79 7.22 -7.98
N GLU A 54 12.26 7.84 -9.06
CA GLU A 54 13.08 7.18 -10.09
C GLU A 54 14.35 6.56 -9.49
N ARG A 55 14.99 7.30 -8.59
CA ARG A 55 16.27 6.91 -7.99
C ARG A 55 16.12 6.08 -6.72
N ASN A 56 14.90 5.94 -6.19
CA ASN A 56 14.64 5.46 -4.83
C ASN A 56 15.54 6.16 -3.79
N SER A 57 15.71 7.47 -3.91
CA SER A 57 16.60 8.28 -3.06
C SER A 57 15.80 9.24 -2.18
N LEU A 58 16.23 9.39 -0.93
CA LEU A 58 15.61 10.32 0.03
C LEU A 58 16.13 11.75 -0.11
N GLU A 59 17.24 11.92 -0.83
CA GLU A 59 17.94 13.20 -0.91
C GLU A 59 17.07 14.27 -1.59
N PRO A 60 16.43 14.02 -2.75
CA PRO A 60 15.58 15.04 -3.38
C PRO A 60 14.34 15.40 -2.55
N CYS A 61 13.81 14.46 -1.75
CA CYS A 61 12.70 14.74 -0.83
C CYS A 61 13.08 15.80 0.23
N GLY A 62 14.35 15.86 0.64
CA GLY A 62 14.87 16.83 1.60
C GLY A 62 14.77 18.28 1.12
N ASP A 63 14.87 18.48 -0.19
CA ASP A 63 14.91 19.79 -0.84
C ASP A 63 13.54 20.33 -1.23
N ILE A 64 12.49 19.51 -1.12
CA ILE A 64 11.11 19.93 -1.36
C ILE A 64 10.70 20.96 -0.29
N SER A 65 10.23 22.12 -0.74
CA SER A 65 9.87 23.24 0.15
C SER A 65 8.46 23.09 0.73
N SER A 66 7.54 22.53 -0.05
CA SER A 66 6.16 22.30 0.38
C SER A 66 6.07 21.10 1.30
N LEU A 67 5.60 21.30 2.53
CA LEU A 67 5.47 20.24 3.53
C LEU A 67 4.69 19.04 2.99
N GLY A 68 3.53 19.26 2.35
CA GLY A 68 2.71 18.17 1.81
C GLY A 68 3.44 17.33 0.75
N PHE A 69 4.15 17.97 -0.20
CA PHE A 69 4.94 17.25 -1.21
C PHE A 69 6.13 16.51 -0.58
N LYS A 70 6.78 17.10 0.42
CA LYS A 70 7.92 16.50 1.12
C LYS A 70 7.51 15.23 1.87
N GLU A 71 6.41 15.30 2.61
CA GLU A 71 5.88 14.16 3.36
C GLU A 71 5.36 13.04 2.44
N ASP A 72 4.70 13.39 1.34
CA ASP A 72 4.29 12.42 0.31
C ASP A 72 5.51 11.76 -0.35
N CYS A 73 6.54 12.54 -0.70
CA CYS A 73 7.81 12.02 -1.21
C CYS A 73 8.42 10.99 -0.25
N TYR A 74 8.60 11.34 1.03
CA TYR A 74 9.11 10.40 2.04
C TYR A 74 8.23 9.15 2.16
N THR A 75 6.90 9.29 2.13
CA THR A 75 5.96 8.16 2.21
C THR A 75 6.13 7.20 1.03
N LYS A 76 6.23 7.73 -0.20
CA LYS A 76 6.42 6.92 -1.40
C LYS A 76 7.74 6.18 -1.39
N ILE A 77 8.85 6.85 -1.04
CA ILE A 77 10.16 6.19 -0.96
C ILE A 77 10.20 5.16 0.17
N ALA A 78 9.63 5.49 1.35
CA ALA A 78 9.52 4.56 2.46
C ALA A 78 8.77 3.27 2.07
N THR A 79 7.67 3.42 1.31
CA THR A 79 6.84 2.30 0.84
C THR A 79 7.54 1.50 -0.26
N SER A 80 8.20 2.17 -1.21
CA SER A 80 8.95 1.53 -2.31
C SER A 80 10.11 0.68 -1.78
N LEU A 81 10.84 1.23 -0.79
CA LEU A 81 11.98 0.57 -0.17
C LEU A 81 11.60 -0.36 0.99
N GLU A 82 10.34 -0.37 1.41
CA GLU A 82 9.86 -1.11 2.59
C GLU A 82 10.62 -0.74 3.88
N LYS A 83 11.03 0.53 4.01
CA LYS A 83 11.86 1.05 5.11
C LYS A 83 11.07 1.94 6.05
N ILE A 84 10.64 1.36 7.17
CA ILE A 84 9.80 2.04 8.16
C ILE A 84 10.47 3.24 8.82
N GLU A 85 11.79 3.20 8.98
CA GLU A 85 12.59 4.27 9.57
C GLU A 85 12.53 5.57 8.75
N VAL A 86 12.17 5.50 7.46
CA VAL A 86 11.98 6.68 6.61
C VAL A 86 10.73 7.46 7.05
N CYS A 87 9.67 6.80 7.50
CA CYS A 87 8.47 7.47 8.00
C CYS A 87 8.79 8.38 9.21
N GLU A 88 9.88 8.15 9.93
CA GLU A 88 10.28 9.01 11.05
C GLU A 88 10.73 10.41 10.61
N LYS A 89 11.07 10.59 9.33
CA LYS A 89 11.40 11.89 8.72
C LYS A 89 10.17 12.75 8.44
N ILE A 90 8.97 12.19 8.54
CA ILE A 90 7.71 12.91 8.31
C ILE A 90 7.34 13.71 9.57
N GLU A 91 7.03 15.00 9.40
CA GLU A 91 6.81 15.94 10.49
C GLU A 91 5.42 15.79 11.11
N THR A 92 4.39 15.74 10.28
CA THR A 92 3.00 15.65 10.74
C THR A 92 2.69 14.24 11.23
N THR A 93 2.04 14.18 12.40
CA THR A 93 1.69 12.91 13.04
C THR A 93 0.70 12.10 12.20
N GLU A 94 -0.17 12.74 11.43
CA GLU A 94 -1.13 12.07 10.55
C GLU A 94 -0.42 11.44 9.34
N SER A 95 0.39 12.20 8.59
CA SER A 95 1.14 11.67 7.43
C SER A 95 2.12 10.57 7.86
N LYS A 96 2.78 10.70 9.02
CA LYS A 96 3.68 9.66 9.56
C LYS A 96 2.95 8.34 9.77
N GLN A 97 1.76 8.40 10.35
CA GLN A 97 0.93 7.22 10.60
C GLN A 97 0.38 6.62 9.32
N PHE A 98 0.02 7.46 8.34
CA PHE A 98 -0.35 7.00 7.01
C PHE A 98 0.82 6.27 6.34
N CYS A 99 2.05 6.78 6.44
CA CYS A 99 3.25 6.12 5.96
C CYS A 99 3.45 4.73 6.59
N PHE A 100 3.31 4.61 7.92
CA PHE A 100 3.33 3.30 8.58
C PHE A 100 2.26 2.35 8.02
N GLY A 101 1.02 2.84 7.84
CA GLY A 101 -0.07 2.04 7.26
C GLY A 101 0.24 1.54 5.85
N LYS A 102 0.85 2.37 5.00
CA LYS A 102 1.23 2.01 3.63
C LYS A 102 2.30 0.92 3.58
N ILE A 103 3.29 0.99 4.46
CA ILE A 103 4.31 -0.06 4.57
C ILE A 103 3.69 -1.36 5.10
N ALA A 104 2.84 -1.27 6.12
CA ALA A 104 2.14 -2.44 6.67
C ALA A 104 1.30 -3.16 5.61
N GLU A 105 0.55 -2.40 4.79
CA GLU A 105 -0.22 -2.92 3.66
C GLU A 105 0.67 -3.58 2.61
N LYS A 106 1.77 -2.91 2.23
CA LYS A 106 2.70 -3.39 1.19
C LYS A 106 3.41 -4.70 1.60
N THR A 107 3.80 -4.80 2.86
CA THR A 107 4.58 -5.93 3.40
C THR A 107 3.70 -7.01 4.03
N ASN A 108 2.41 -6.73 4.23
CA ASN A 108 1.49 -7.53 5.05
C ASN A 108 1.96 -7.75 6.50
N ASP A 109 2.79 -6.87 7.05
CA ASP A 109 3.26 -6.92 8.44
C ASP A 109 2.29 -6.19 9.38
N GLU A 110 1.41 -6.94 10.05
CA GLU A 110 0.42 -6.37 10.96
C GLU A 110 1.03 -5.76 12.23
N SER A 111 2.28 -6.09 12.55
CA SER A 111 2.97 -5.53 13.71
C SER A 111 3.21 -4.03 13.53
N ILE A 112 3.31 -3.55 12.29
CA ILE A 112 3.44 -2.13 11.96
C ILE A 112 2.16 -1.36 12.33
N CYS A 113 0.98 -1.96 12.19
CA CYS A 113 -0.27 -1.32 12.60
C CYS A 113 -0.30 -0.97 14.10
N LEU A 114 0.52 -1.62 14.94
CA LEU A 114 0.64 -1.28 16.37
C LEU A 114 1.28 0.08 16.61
N LYS A 115 2.07 0.59 15.66
CA LYS A 115 2.71 1.92 15.71
C LYS A 115 1.74 3.06 15.40
N ILE A 116 0.54 2.73 14.91
CA ILE A 116 -0.50 3.69 14.56
C ILE A 116 -1.40 3.91 15.78
N THR A 117 -1.56 5.16 16.17
CA THR A 117 -2.38 5.60 17.32
C THR A 117 -3.71 6.20 16.89
N HIS A 118 -3.80 6.77 15.68
CA HIS A 118 -5.02 7.27 15.08
C HIS A 118 -5.92 6.09 14.69
N LEU A 119 -7.02 5.94 15.41
CA LEU A 119 -7.90 4.76 15.34
C LEU A 119 -8.39 4.47 13.92
N GLY A 120 -8.81 5.49 13.16
CA GLY A 120 -9.30 5.28 11.79
C GLY A 120 -8.23 4.77 10.82
N ILE A 121 -6.97 5.20 11.01
CA ILE A 121 -5.85 4.73 10.17
C ILE A 121 -5.47 3.32 10.59
N LYS A 122 -5.46 3.04 11.91
CA LYS A 122 -5.17 1.71 12.46
C LYS A 122 -6.20 0.66 12.03
N ASP A 123 -7.48 1.02 12.09
CA ASP A 123 -8.58 0.17 11.62
C ASP A 123 -8.45 -0.13 10.13
N THR A 124 -8.10 0.88 9.33
CA THR A 124 -7.82 0.70 7.90
C THR A 124 -6.64 -0.24 7.68
N CYS A 125 -5.56 -0.08 8.44
CA CYS A 125 -4.36 -0.92 8.39
C CYS A 125 -4.71 -2.41 8.61
N TYR A 126 -5.42 -2.73 9.71
CA TYR A 126 -5.84 -4.11 9.96
C TYR A 126 -6.82 -4.63 8.92
N ASN A 127 -7.77 -3.81 8.46
CA ASN A 127 -8.73 -4.19 7.43
C ASN A 127 -8.05 -4.58 6.10
N GLU A 128 -7.07 -3.81 5.64
CA GLU A 128 -6.36 -4.13 4.40
C GLU A 128 -5.55 -5.43 4.52
N ILE A 129 -4.79 -5.59 5.62
CA ILE A 129 -3.97 -6.80 5.83
C ILE A 129 -4.85 -8.04 6.03
N ALA A 130 -5.97 -7.92 6.76
CA ALA A 130 -6.92 -9.01 6.95
C ALA A 130 -7.46 -9.55 5.61
N LYS A 131 -7.80 -8.66 4.68
CA LYS A 131 -8.25 -9.03 3.33
C LYS A 131 -7.13 -9.63 2.50
N SER A 132 -5.96 -9.01 2.50
CA SER A 132 -4.79 -9.45 1.72
C SER A 132 -4.33 -10.84 2.11
N LEU A 133 -4.29 -11.14 3.40
CA LEU A 133 -3.88 -12.44 3.94
C LEU A 133 -5.04 -13.42 4.15
N ALA A 134 -6.28 -13.00 3.89
CA ALA A 134 -7.49 -13.75 4.23
C ALA A 134 -7.54 -14.22 5.70
N LYS A 135 -7.06 -13.39 6.63
CA LYS A 135 -6.95 -13.66 8.08
C LYS A 135 -8.06 -12.97 8.86
N ILE A 136 -9.08 -13.74 9.22
CA ILE A 136 -10.30 -13.23 9.87
C ILE A 136 -10.03 -12.64 11.26
N GLU A 137 -9.07 -13.20 11.99
CA GLU A 137 -8.68 -12.78 13.34
C GLU A 137 -8.07 -11.38 13.38
N LEU A 138 -7.58 -10.87 12.24
CA LEU A 138 -7.11 -9.49 12.14
C LEU A 138 -8.28 -8.49 12.14
N CYS A 139 -9.47 -8.89 11.70
CA CYS A 139 -10.66 -8.04 11.78
C CYS A 139 -11.04 -7.76 13.23
N ASP A 140 -10.78 -8.67 14.18
CA ASP A 140 -11.08 -8.45 15.61
C ASP A 140 -10.25 -7.34 16.24
N LYS A 141 -9.15 -6.91 15.59
CA LYS A 141 -8.32 -5.79 16.02
C LYS A 141 -8.86 -4.42 15.60
N ILE A 142 -9.91 -4.39 14.78
CA ILE A 142 -10.56 -3.16 14.30
C ILE A 142 -11.50 -2.66 15.40
N SER A 143 -11.34 -1.39 15.76
CA SER A 143 -12.09 -0.73 16.85
C SER A 143 -13.47 -0.25 16.44
N ASN A 144 -13.64 0.24 15.21
CA ASN A 144 -14.94 0.62 14.70
C ASN A 144 -15.78 -0.61 14.34
N GLU A 145 -16.91 -0.82 15.03
CA GLU A 145 -17.77 -1.99 14.86
C GLU A 145 -18.26 -2.20 13.42
N LYS A 146 -18.64 -1.11 12.72
CA LYS A 146 -19.10 -1.20 11.33
C LYS A 146 -17.97 -1.62 10.39
N THR A 147 -16.78 -1.06 10.58
CA THR A 147 -15.58 -1.45 9.81
C THR A 147 -15.18 -2.88 10.13
N GLN A 148 -15.23 -3.29 11.40
CA GLN A 148 -14.96 -4.65 11.83
C GLN A 148 -15.91 -5.65 11.16
N LEU A 149 -17.22 -5.37 11.20
CA LEU A 149 -18.23 -6.22 10.57
C LEU A 149 -18.01 -6.32 9.05
N THR A 150 -17.70 -5.20 8.40
CA THR A 150 -17.37 -5.14 6.97
C THR A 150 -16.10 -5.93 6.63
N CYS A 151 -15.07 -5.85 7.48
CA CYS A 151 -13.86 -6.65 7.35
C CYS A 151 -14.19 -8.14 7.42
N LYS A 152 -14.91 -8.56 8.47
CA LYS A 152 -15.30 -9.96 8.67
C LYS A 152 -16.09 -10.51 7.50
N TYR A 153 -17.03 -9.72 6.99
CA TYR A 153 -17.79 -10.04 5.79
C TYR A 153 -16.89 -10.29 4.58
N LYS A 154 -16.01 -9.33 4.25
CA LYS A 154 -15.13 -9.43 3.08
C LYS A 154 -14.16 -10.61 3.20
N VAL A 155 -13.57 -10.83 4.38
CA VAL A 155 -12.64 -11.94 4.59
C VAL A 155 -13.35 -13.29 4.51
N ASN A 156 -14.55 -13.43 5.11
CA ASN A 156 -15.34 -14.66 5.00
C ASN A 156 -15.72 -14.99 3.55
N ASN A 157 -16.03 -13.98 2.73
CA ASN A 157 -16.25 -14.18 1.30
C ASN A 157 -14.99 -14.68 0.57
N ILE A 158 -13.80 -14.17 0.93
CA ILE A 158 -12.53 -14.60 0.32
C ILE A 158 -12.21 -16.06 0.67
N ILE A 159 -12.43 -16.48 1.92
CA ILE A 159 -12.16 -17.87 2.36
C ILE A 159 -13.30 -18.85 2.05
N GLY A 160 -14.44 -18.36 1.55
CA GLY A 160 -15.62 -19.18 1.28
C GLY A 160 -16.38 -19.65 2.53
N ASN A 161 -16.23 -18.95 3.66
CA ASN A 161 -16.94 -19.26 4.90
C ASN A 161 -18.29 -18.53 4.94
N PHE A 162 -19.29 -19.12 4.31
CA PHE A 162 -20.61 -18.52 4.18
C PHE A 162 -21.52 -18.73 5.41
N GLU A 163 -21.11 -19.57 6.37
CA GLU A 163 -21.82 -19.71 7.65
C GLU A 163 -21.86 -18.38 8.41
N PHE A 164 -20.89 -17.50 8.16
CA PHE A 164 -20.88 -16.14 8.71
C PHE A 164 -22.15 -15.34 8.36
N CYS A 165 -22.75 -15.56 7.19
CA CYS A 165 -24.00 -14.88 6.83
C CYS A 165 -25.12 -15.14 7.86
N GLU A 166 -25.15 -16.32 8.50
CA GLU A 166 -26.17 -16.63 9.53
C GLU A 166 -26.02 -15.78 10.80
N THR A 167 -24.81 -15.28 11.06
CA THR A 167 -24.49 -14.49 12.25
C THR A 167 -24.80 -13.01 12.10
N LEU A 168 -25.09 -12.56 10.88
CA LEU A 168 -25.42 -11.18 10.57
C LEU A 168 -26.83 -10.85 11.07
N ASP A 169 -26.97 -9.68 11.70
CA ASP A 169 -28.26 -9.21 12.20
C ASP A 169 -29.19 -8.82 11.04
N ASP A 170 -30.43 -9.34 11.09
CA ASP A 170 -31.53 -9.07 10.16
C ASP A 170 -32.48 -7.97 10.67
N SER A 171 -32.24 -7.44 11.87
CA SER A 171 -33.12 -6.47 12.54
C SER A 171 -33.13 -5.10 11.86
N ASP A 172 -32.12 -4.79 11.05
CA ASP A 172 -32.09 -3.59 10.23
C ASP A 172 -33.13 -3.69 9.10
N SER A 173 -34.21 -2.91 9.26
CA SER A 173 -35.35 -2.84 8.33
C SER A 173 -35.03 -2.12 7.01
N SER A 174 -33.79 -1.70 6.79
CA SER A 174 -33.38 -1.18 5.48
C SER A 174 -33.63 -2.22 4.37
N ILE A 175 -33.96 -1.72 3.19
CA ILE A 175 -34.39 -2.52 2.03
C ILE A 175 -33.36 -3.60 1.64
N MET A 176 -32.09 -3.46 2.06
CA MET A 176 -31.05 -4.45 1.88
C MET A 176 -30.29 -4.67 3.20
N SER A 177 -30.57 -5.78 3.88
CA SER A 177 -29.80 -6.19 5.04
C SER A 177 -28.41 -6.69 4.61
N MET A 178 -27.43 -6.55 5.49
CA MET A 178 -26.08 -7.07 5.25
C MET A 178 -26.10 -8.59 5.03
N LYS A 179 -27.06 -9.29 5.66
CA LYS A 179 -27.29 -10.73 5.47
C LYS A 179 -27.80 -11.08 4.09
N ASP A 180 -28.81 -10.37 3.59
CA ASP A 180 -29.33 -10.58 2.23
C ASP A 180 -28.22 -10.33 1.19
N SER A 181 -27.45 -9.25 1.36
CA SER A 181 -26.29 -8.97 0.51
C SER A 181 -25.24 -10.08 0.59
N CYS A 182 -25.02 -10.64 1.78
CA CYS A 182 -24.09 -11.75 1.98
C CYS A 182 -24.51 -12.96 1.15
N TYR A 183 -25.76 -13.41 1.28
CA TYR A 183 -26.25 -14.54 0.49
C TYR A 183 -26.28 -14.30 -1.00
N LEU A 184 -26.58 -13.07 -1.45
CA LEU A 184 -26.48 -12.72 -2.87
C LEU A 184 -25.04 -12.83 -3.39
N ASP A 185 -24.04 -12.46 -2.59
CA ASP A 185 -22.64 -12.65 -2.97
C ASP A 185 -22.23 -14.13 -2.93
N VAL A 186 -22.77 -14.94 -2.00
CA VAL A 186 -22.59 -16.41 -2.04
C VAL A 186 -23.09 -17.00 -3.35
N VAL A 187 -24.30 -16.62 -3.79
CA VAL A 187 -24.88 -17.07 -5.06
C VAL A 187 -23.97 -16.71 -6.23
N LYS A 188 -23.42 -15.48 -6.28
CA LYS A 188 -22.51 -15.07 -7.35
C LYS A 188 -21.18 -15.81 -7.34
N ILE A 189 -20.61 -16.05 -6.16
CA ILE A 189 -19.29 -16.68 -6.00
C ILE A 189 -19.37 -18.19 -6.26
N THR A 190 -20.42 -18.84 -5.77
CA THR A 190 -20.57 -20.31 -5.84
C THR A 190 -21.39 -20.78 -7.05
N ASN A 191 -22.16 -19.88 -7.66
CA ASN A 191 -23.19 -20.18 -8.65
C ASN A 191 -24.23 -21.21 -8.16
N ASP A 192 -24.45 -21.29 -6.84
CA ASP A 192 -25.43 -22.17 -6.22
C ASP A 192 -26.72 -21.39 -5.90
N PRO A 193 -27.82 -21.61 -6.66
CA PRO A 193 -29.07 -20.89 -6.46
C PRO A 193 -29.80 -21.31 -5.17
N SER A 194 -29.40 -22.38 -4.48
CA SER A 194 -30.06 -22.79 -3.23
C SER A 194 -29.96 -21.72 -2.14
N TYR A 195 -28.90 -20.90 -2.14
CA TYR A 195 -28.74 -19.79 -1.20
C TYR A 195 -29.78 -18.68 -1.39
N CYS A 196 -30.49 -18.64 -2.53
CA CYS A 196 -31.58 -17.70 -2.76
C CYS A 196 -32.82 -17.96 -1.91
N GLU A 197 -32.94 -19.16 -1.33
CA GLU A 197 -33.97 -19.44 -0.34
C GLU A 197 -33.76 -18.62 0.94
N LYS A 198 -32.52 -18.22 1.23
CA LYS A 198 -32.13 -17.43 2.40
C LYS A 198 -32.22 -15.91 2.18
N VAL A 199 -32.57 -15.47 0.97
CA VAL A 199 -32.72 -14.04 0.62
C VAL A 199 -34.19 -13.63 0.70
N LYS A 200 -34.46 -12.45 1.29
CA LYS A 200 -35.82 -11.89 1.38
C LYS A 200 -36.51 -11.83 0.02
N PRO A 201 -37.83 -12.13 -0.07
CA PRO A 201 -38.56 -12.18 -1.35
C PRO A 201 -38.40 -10.94 -2.24
N THR A 202 -38.35 -9.75 -1.65
CA THR A 202 -38.19 -8.46 -2.35
C THR A 202 -36.84 -8.31 -3.06
N LEU A 203 -35.83 -9.09 -2.67
CA LEU A 203 -34.47 -9.02 -3.19
C LEU A 203 -34.08 -10.21 -4.07
N LYS A 204 -34.96 -11.21 -4.23
CA LYS A 204 -34.69 -12.41 -5.04
C LYS A 204 -34.38 -12.13 -6.51
N LYS A 205 -34.71 -10.96 -7.04
CA LYS A 205 -34.24 -10.55 -8.38
C LYS A 205 -32.70 -10.57 -8.49
N GLY A 206 -31.99 -10.32 -7.40
CA GLY A 206 -30.52 -10.38 -7.36
C GLY A 206 -29.93 -11.79 -7.51
N CYS A 207 -30.76 -12.83 -7.44
CA CYS A 207 -30.37 -14.22 -7.61
C CYS A 207 -30.36 -14.71 -9.06
N GLU A 208 -30.90 -13.92 -9.98
CA GLU A 208 -30.86 -14.23 -11.41
C GLU A 208 -29.43 -13.98 -11.90
N THR A 209 -28.53 -14.95 -11.69
CA THR A 209 -27.15 -14.84 -12.18
C THR A 209 -27.15 -14.81 -13.71
N THR A 210 -26.35 -13.88 -14.24
CA THR A 210 -26.11 -13.67 -15.67
C THR A 210 -25.61 -14.96 -16.32
N SER A 211 -26.49 -15.67 -17.01
CA SER A 211 -26.11 -16.58 -18.08
C SER A 211 -25.67 -15.72 -19.26
N SER A 212 -24.37 -15.44 -19.38
CA SER A 212 -23.77 -14.79 -20.54
C SER A 212 -22.36 -15.35 -20.75
#